data_AF-A0A1F5LWA1-F1
#
_entry.id   AF-A0A1F5LWA1-F1
#
_cell.length_a   1.000
_cell.length_b   1.000
_cell.length_c   1.000
_cell.angle_alpha   90.00
_cell.angle_beta   90.00
_cell.angle_gamma   90.00
#
_symmetry.space_group_name_H-M   'P 1'
#
loop_
_entity.id
_entity.type
_entity.pdbx_description
1 polymer ?
#
loop_
_entity_poly.entity_id
_entity_poly.type
_entity_poly.pdbx_seq_one_letter_code
_entity_poly.pdbx_strand_id
1 'polypeptide(L)'
;MYAPMPSQYCTSCGLWLISGTSWVSKYRALYITVHGNKDLFKVELSVPQNNELPKCDTSSTHQLNTQHQAKHPRIQLMQRLQNTFRLKPTQPSPTLRSSLIPSRSLRAPAKAMSTFTIPDTDLRVNSIPDLSQKDLLSFPAFKIWVATLQQSLARQQHPSHEFHDDPYVLRKIDIQAVDRFGGNRLGFVKLKADVSNGQGETLPGSVFLRGGSVGMLLILQPNDIPTTSTSDKGKKTILTIQPRIPAGSLSFPEIPAGMLDDSGTFAGSAAKEIQEETGLLVEQSELIDMTALALQAGQEPDYGERLQRAVYPSPGGSDEFIPLFLCQKQMPLAEIEALQGKLTGLRGKGEKITLKVVELGDLWKEGIRDGKTLAAWALYQGLKGEGKI
;
A
#
# COMPACT_ATOMS: atom_id res chain seq x y z
N MET A 1 23.69 11.81 -3.49
CA MET A 1 23.61 13.26 -3.19
C MET A 1 23.04 13.95 -4.41
N TYR A 2 21.80 14.45 -4.36
CA TYR A 2 21.25 15.23 -5.47
C TYR A 2 21.63 16.70 -5.29
N ALA A 3 22.32 17.26 -6.28
CA ALA A 3 22.58 18.69 -6.37
C ALA A 3 21.27 19.44 -6.67
N PRO A 4 21.05 20.66 -6.11
CA PRO A 4 19.87 21.43 -6.44
C PRO A 4 19.95 21.95 -7.88
N MET A 5 18.87 21.81 -8.64
CA MET A 5 18.73 22.42 -9.97
C MET A 5 18.67 23.95 -9.86
N PRO A 6 19.22 24.70 -10.83
CA PRO A 6 19.21 26.15 -10.80
C PRO A 6 17.82 26.69 -11.18
N SER A 7 17.21 27.44 -10.27
CA SER A 7 16.05 28.26 -10.55
C SER A 7 16.48 29.69 -10.88
N GLN A 8 16.03 30.24 -12.01
CA GLN A 8 16.19 31.66 -12.31
C GLN A 8 14.92 32.43 -11.91
N TYR A 9 15.10 33.43 -11.03
CA TYR A 9 14.05 34.35 -10.60
C TYR A 9 14.13 35.64 -11.43
N CYS A 10 13.06 35.99 -12.15
CA CYS A 10 13.02 37.23 -12.91
C CYS A 10 12.46 38.37 -12.06
N THR A 11 13.32 39.31 -11.67
CA THR A 11 12.97 40.43 -10.78
C THR A 11 12.09 41.50 -11.44
N SER A 12 11.98 41.53 -12.77
CA SER A 12 11.14 42.52 -13.47
C SER A 12 9.67 42.10 -13.60
N CYS A 13 9.36 40.80 -13.57
CA CYS A 13 7.99 40.29 -13.73
C CYS A 13 7.51 39.32 -12.64
N GLY A 14 8.36 38.94 -11.68
CA GLY A 14 7.96 38.14 -10.52
C GLY A 14 7.64 36.67 -10.82
N LEU A 15 8.11 36.12 -11.95
CA LEU A 15 7.89 34.73 -12.36
C LEU A 15 9.06 33.80 -12.00
N TRP A 16 8.71 32.57 -11.63
CA TRP A 16 9.63 31.42 -11.53
C TRP A 16 9.55 30.60 -12.83
N LEU A 17 10.68 30.44 -13.52
CA LEU A 17 10.78 29.55 -14.69
C LEU A 17 11.34 28.19 -14.24
N ILE A 18 10.53 27.15 -14.39
CA ILE A 18 10.97 25.75 -14.27
C ILE A 18 10.98 25.19 -15.70
N SER A 19 12.17 25.03 -16.29
CA SER A 19 12.30 24.40 -17.61
C SER A 19 12.50 22.89 -17.44
N GLY A 20 11.59 22.08 -17.96
CA GLY A 20 11.75 20.64 -18.12
C GLY A 20 11.90 20.29 -19.60
N THR A 21 12.97 19.61 -19.96
CA THR A 21 13.16 19.06 -21.31
C THR A 21 12.63 17.62 -21.40
N SER A 22 12.04 17.33 -22.57
CA SER A 22 11.71 16.03 -23.17
C SER A 22 10.26 15.51 -23.14
N TRP A 23 9.59 15.77 -24.28
CA TRP A 23 8.72 14.90 -25.11
C TRP A 23 7.32 14.44 -24.63
N VAL A 24 6.35 15.33 -24.89
CA VAL A 24 5.02 15.15 -25.56
C VAL A 24 4.20 13.87 -25.29
N SER A 25 3.11 14.01 -24.53
CA SER A 25 1.76 13.93 -25.12
C SER A 25 0.65 14.55 -24.23
N LYS A 26 -0.08 15.48 -24.84
CA LYS A 26 -1.53 15.69 -24.70
C LYS A 26 -2.16 16.17 -23.37
N TYR A 27 -1.57 17.10 -22.62
CA TYR A 27 -2.36 17.91 -21.66
C TYR A 27 -1.94 19.39 -21.66
N ARG A 28 -2.92 20.29 -21.67
CA ARG A 28 -2.75 21.76 -21.71
C ARG A 28 -1.96 22.23 -20.48
N ALA A 29 -0.94 23.05 -20.68
CA ALA A 29 -0.19 23.67 -19.60
C ALA A 29 -1.10 24.54 -18.72
N LEU A 30 -1.01 24.36 -17.40
CA LEU A 30 -1.75 25.13 -16.41
C LEU A 30 -0.85 26.26 -15.92
N TYR A 31 -1.31 27.51 -16.02
CA TYR A 31 -0.57 28.66 -15.51
C TYR A 31 -1.15 29.06 -14.15
N ILE A 32 -0.27 29.16 -13.16
CA ILE A 32 -0.61 29.64 -11.82
C ILE A 32 -0.06 31.05 -11.70
N THR A 33 -0.97 32.04 -11.65
CA THR A 33 -0.59 33.42 -11.36
C THR A 33 -0.93 33.71 -9.91
N VAL A 34 0.07 34.09 -9.13
CA VAL A 34 -0.10 34.49 -7.73
C VAL A 34 -0.06 36.01 -7.66
N HIS A 35 -1.16 36.62 -7.27
CA HIS A 35 -1.20 38.05 -6.96
C HIS A 35 -1.26 38.25 -5.46
N GLY A 36 -0.35 39.08 -4.93
CA GLY A 36 -0.39 39.48 -3.53
C GLY A 36 0.67 40.52 -3.17
N ASN A 37 0.28 41.47 -2.34
CA ASN A 37 1.17 42.18 -1.42
C ASN A 37 0.86 41.67 0.00
N LYS A 38 1.83 41.80 0.91
CA LYS A 38 2.15 40.97 2.09
C LYS A 38 1.04 40.31 2.96
N ASP A 39 -0.24 40.66 2.83
CA ASP A 39 -1.30 40.22 3.74
C ASP A 39 -2.53 39.54 3.07
N LEU A 40 -2.58 39.37 1.74
CA LEU A 40 -3.62 38.56 1.08
C LEU A 40 -3.12 37.91 -0.22
N PHE A 41 -3.37 36.60 -0.37
CA PHE A 41 -3.06 35.85 -1.59
C PHE A 41 -4.35 35.46 -2.32
N LYS A 42 -4.43 35.81 -3.60
CA LYS A 42 -5.46 35.31 -4.52
C LYS A 42 -4.77 34.43 -5.57
N VAL A 43 -5.27 33.21 -5.74
CA VAL A 43 -4.77 32.26 -6.75
C VAL A 43 -5.78 32.20 -7.89
N GLU A 44 -5.34 32.56 -9.10
CA GLU A 44 -6.14 32.37 -10.32
C GLU A 44 -5.47 31.33 -11.22
N LEU A 45 -6.29 30.36 -11.65
CA LEU A 45 -5.91 29.31 -12.60
C LEU A 45 -6.45 29.71 -13.97
N SER A 46 -5.56 29.84 -14.96
CA SER A 46 -5.98 30.10 -16.33
C SER A 46 -5.39 29.07 -17.30
N VAL A 47 -6.18 28.77 -18.34
CA VAL A 47 -5.79 27.92 -19.47
C VAL A 47 -5.66 28.85 -20.68
N PRO A 48 -4.49 28.93 -21.35
CA PRO A 48 -4.33 29.85 -22.48
C PRO A 48 -5.24 29.44 -23.64
N GLN A 49 -5.87 30.42 -24.29
CA GLN A 49 -6.70 30.16 -25.46
C GLN A 49 -5.94 30.10 -26.79
N ASN A 50 -4.64 30.44 -26.86
CA ASN A 50 -3.85 30.33 -28.10
C ASN A 50 -2.35 30.03 -27.84
N ASN A 51 -1.75 29.23 -28.74
CA ASN A 51 -0.37 28.74 -28.69
C ASN A 51 0.68 29.80 -29.13
N GLU A 52 0.93 30.82 -28.33
CA GLU A 52 2.11 31.69 -28.54
C GLU A 52 2.92 31.86 -27.25
N LEU A 53 4.21 31.52 -27.32
CA LEU A 53 5.20 31.75 -26.26
C LEU A 53 5.72 33.19 -26.34
N PRO A 54 5.81 33.94 -25.23
CA PRO A 54 6.44 35.25 -25.23
C PRO A 54 7.96 35.14 -25.39
N LYS A 55 8.55 35.93 -26.30
CA LYS A 55 10.00 36.04 -26.49
C LYS A 55 10.62 36.89 -25.37
N CYS A 56 11.76 36.46 -24.84
CA CYS A 56 12.55 37.23 -23.88
C CYS A 56 13.97 37.42 -24.44
N ASP A 57 14.36 38.68 -24.67
CA ASP A 57 15.70 39.07 -25.10
C ASP A 57 16.69 39.00 -23.93
N THR A 58 17.82 38.33 -24.14
CA THR A 58 18.93 38.24 -23.19
C THR A 58 20.02 39.25 -23.56
N SER A 59 20.07 40.38 -22.87
CA SER A 59 21.27 41.23 -22.85
C SER A 59 21.32 42.10 -21.58
N SER A 60 22.12 41.64 -20.60
CA SER A 60 23.00 42.46 -19.74
C SER A 60 23.31 41.72 -18.44
N THR A 61 24.58 41.35 -18.30
CA THR A 61 25.23 40.94 -17.05
C THR A 61 25.45 42.15 -16.16
N HIS A 62 25.02 42.09 -14.90
CA HIS A 62 25.58 42.90 -13.82
C HIS A 62 25.76 42.06 -12.55
N GLN A 63 27.02 41.96 -12.11
CA GLN A 63 27.38 41.53 -10.77
C GLN A 63 26.91 42.59 -9.77
N LEU A 64 26.15 42.18 -8.74
CA LEU A 64 25.92 43.00 -7.56
C LEU A 64 26.38 42.21 -6.32
N ASN A 65 27.47 42.70 -5.77
CA ASN A 65 28.11 42.30 -4.55
C ASN A 65 27.63 43.30 -3.48
N THR A 66 26.83 42.89 -2.51
CA THR A 66 26.60 43.69 -1.29
C THR A 66 26.31 42.81 -0.09
N GLN A 67 27.26 42.88 0.86
CA GLN A 67 27.07 42.56 2.26
C GLN A 67 25.88 43.33 2.82
N HIS A 68 24.98 42.67 3.55
CA HIS A 68 24.29 43.30 4.68
C HIS A 68 23.80 42.26 5.68
N GLN A 69 24.30 42.38 6.91
CA GLN A 69 23.82 41.71 8.11
C GLN A 69 22.36 42.11 8.39
N ALA A 70 21.47 41.12 8.53
CA ALA A 70 20.14 41.32 9.10
C ALA A 70 20.04 40.55 10.43
N LYS A 71 19.91 41.31 11.51
CA LYS A 71 19.62 40.85 12.87
C LYS A 71 18.18 40.30 12.92
N HIS A 72 18.01 39.08 13.41
CA HIS A 72 16.70 38.51 13.75
C HIS A 72 16.29 38.88 15.19
N PRO A 73 15.08 39.42 15.43
CA PRO A 73 14.43 39.32 16.72
C PRO A 73 13.45 38.14 16.74
N ARG A 74 13.73 37.19 17.63
CA ARG A 74 12.87 36.07 18.02
C ARG A 74 11.80 36.55 19.01
N ILE A 75 10.59 35.98 18.88
CA ILE A 75 9.67 35.58 19.96
C ILE A 75 9.06 36.72 20.79
N GLN A 76 7.79 37.05 20.52
CA GLN A 76 6.83 37.52 21.53
C GLN A 76 5.40 37.53 20.95
N LEU A 77 4.70 36.39 21.00
CA LEU A 77 3.23 36.37 20.98
C LEU A 77 2.69 35.02 21.48
N MET A 78 2.79 34.77 22.79
CA MET A 78 1.99 33.75 23.51
C MET A 78 2.09 34.00 25.02
N GLN A 79 1.58 35.15 25.45
CA GLN A 79 1.28 35.45 26.86
C GLN A 79 -0.08 36.13 26.93
N ARG A 80 -1.15 35.33 26.91
CA ARG A 80 -2.46 35.62 27.48
C ARG A 80 -3.27 34.33 27.41
N LEU A 81 -3.93 33.98 28.51
CA LEU A 81 -4.67 32.74 28.80
C LEU A 81 -3.88 31.63 29.52
N GLN A 82 -3.23 32.00 30.62
CA GLN A 82 -3.12 31.12 31.80
C GLN A 82 -3.73 31.87 32.97
N ASN A 83 -4.99 31.59 33.32
CA ASN A 83 -5.60 31.84 34.63
C ASN A 83 -7.07 31.39 34.66
N THR A 84 -7.31 30.09 34.70
CA THR A 84 -8.42 29.47 35.46
C THR A 84 -8.32 27.95 35.32
N PHE A 85 -7.87 27.28 36.38
CA PHE A 85 -8.23 25.91 36.81
C PHE A 85 -7.20 25.50 37.88
N ARG A 86 -7.43 25.94 39.13
CA ARG A 86 -6.75 25.39 40.31
C ARG A 86 -7.41 24.06 40.66
N LEU A 87 -6.74 22.94 40.36
CA LEU A 87 -7.04 21.66 40.99
C LEU A 87 -6.27 21.58 42.31
N LYS A 88 -6.99 21.26 43.40
CA LYS A 88 -6.43 21.10 44.76
C LYS A 88 -5.56 19.82 44.80
N PRO A 89 -4.38 19.83 45.46
CA PRO A 89 -3.62 18.61 45.70
C PRO A 89 -4.24 17.81 46.86
N THR A 90 -4.54 16.54 46.64
CA THR A 90 -4.90 15.56 47.67
C THR A 90 -3.64 15.01 48.33
N GLN A 91 -3.69 14.84 49.66
CA GLN A 91 -2.57 14.34 50.47
C GLN A 91 -2.31 12.84 50.26
N PRO A 92 -1.05 12.36 50.36
CA PRO A 92 -0.74 10.94 50.31
C PRO A 92 -1.04 10.25 51.66
N SER A 93 -1.73 9.11 51.59
CA SER A 93 -1.97 8.18 52.71
C SER A 93 -0.73 7.30 52.98
N PRO A 94 -0.54 6.77 54.20
CA PRO A 94 0.72 6.17 54.63
C PRO A 94 0.98 4.79 54.00
N THR A 95 2.24 4.56 53.67
CA THR A 95 2.80 3.34 53.06
C THR A 95 2.90 2.20 54.06
N LEU A 96 2.21 1.09 53.78
CA LEU A 96 2.48 -0.22 54.38
C LEU A 96 3.82 -0.75 53.85
N ARG A 97 4.80 -0.95 54.74
CA ARG A 97 6.06 -1.64 54.44
C ARG A 97 5.78 -3.12 54.16
N SER A 98 5.82 -3.52 52.88
CA SER A 98 5.98 -4.91 52.48
C SER A 98 7.48 -5.25 52.45
N SER A 99 7.88 -6.27 53.21
CA SER A 99 9.22 -6.84 53.17
C SER A 99 9.52 -7.44 51.79
N LEU A 100 10.46 -6.84 51.05
CA LEU A 100 10.98 -7.38 49.80
C LEU A 100 11.93 -8.54 50.11
N ILE A 101 11.48 -9.77 49.85
CA ILE A 101 12.37 -10.91 49.63
C ILE A 101 12.92 -10.76 48.20
N PRO A 102 14.24 -10.79 47.97
CA PRO A 102 14.78 -10.69 46.62
C PRO A 102 14.44 -11.98 45.86
N SER A 103 13.46 -11.89 44.94
CA SER A 103 13.22 -12.94 43.97
C SER A 103 14.41 -13.00 43.02
N ARG A 104 15.17 -14.09 43.12
CA ARG A 104 16.26 -14.41 42.21
C ARG A 104 15.62 -14.67 40.84
N SER A 105 15.60 -13.66 39.98
CA SER A 105 15.21 -13.80 38.58
C SER A 105 16.19 -14.77 37.92
N LEU A 106 15.76 -16.02 37.79
CA LEU A 106 16.40 -16.98 36.91
C LEU A 106 16.17 -16.49 35.50
N ARG A 107 17.13 -15.72 34.97
CA ARG A 107 17.20 -15.39 33.55
C ARG A 107 17.24 -16.72 32.82
N ALA A 108 16.15 -17.08 32.15
CA ALA A 108 16.14 -18.21 31.24
C ALA A 108 17.34 -18.06 30.28
N PRO A 109 18.06 -19.14 29.94
CA PRO A 109 19.17 -19.04 29.00
C PRO A 109 18.65 -18.40 27.72
N ALA A 110 19.29 -17.32 27.28
CA ALA A 110 18.96 -16.72 26.00
C ALA A 110 19.13 -17.80 24.94
N LYS A 111 18.03 -18.23 24.32
CA LYS A 111 18.11 -19.19 23.21
C LYS A 111 19.03 -18.56 22.15
N ALA A 112 19.96 -19.34 21.63
CA ALA A 112 20.98 -18.83 20.73
C ALA A 112 20.39 -18.55 19.33
N MET A 113 20.87 -17.48 18.69
CA MET A 113 20.70 -17.30 17.25
C MET A 113 21.31 -18.51 16.52
N SER A 114 20.67 -18.95 15.45
CA SER A 114 21.18 -20.06 14.63
C SER A 114 21.46 -19.60 13.21
N THR A 115 22.36 -20.29 12.54
CA THR A 115 22.64 -20.08 11.12
C THR A 115 22.43 -21.39 10.40
N PHE A 116 21.78 -21.36 9.24
CA PHE A 116 21.70 -22.48 8.32
C PHE A 116 21.81 -22.01 6.87
N THR A 117 22.02 -22.95 5.96
CA THR A 117 22.03 -22.70 4.51
C THR A 117 20.76 -23.27 3.91
N ILE A 118 20.11 -22.53 3.00
CA ILE A 118 18.94 -23.06 2.28
C ILE A 118 19.40 -24.26 1.42
N PRO A 119 18.71 -25.42 1.49
CA PRO A 119 19.06 -26.59 0.70
C PRO A 119 19.28 -26.26 -0.78
N ASP A 120 20.27 -26.91 -1.40
CA ASP A 120 20.61 -26.76 -2.82
C ASP A 120 21.08 -25.34 -3.24
N THR A 121 21.46 -24.52 -2.26
CA THR A 121 22.01 -23.16 -2.50
C THR A 121 23.15 -22.88 -1.54
N ASP A 122 23.94 -21.83 -1.81
CA ASP A 122 24.92 -21.27 -0.86
C ASP A 122 24.34 -20.13 0.00
N LEU A 123 23.01 -19.96 0.00
CA LEU A 123 22.37 -18.83 0.65
C LEU A 123 22.27 -19.03 2.16
N ARG A 124 23.05 -18.24 2.91
CA ARG A 124 23.07 -18.21 4.37
C ARG A 124 21.85 -17.48 4.94
N VAL A 125 21.19 -18.11 5.90
CA VAL A 125 20.11 -17.53 6.71
C VAL A 125 20.55 -17.48 8.17
N ASN A 126 20.52 -16.30 8.76
CA ASN A 126 20.62 -16.10 10.20
C ASN A 126 19.21 -16.06 10.79
N SER A 127 18.89 -17.05 11.62
CA SER A 127 17.57 -17.22 12.23
C SER A 127 17.56 -16.77 13.69
N ILE A 128 16.40 -16.27 14.11
CA ILE A 128 16.11 -16.00 15.51
C ILE A 128 15.89 -17.31 16.28
N PRO A 129 16.03 -17.30 17.62
CA PRO A 129 16.02 -18.55 18.39
C PRO A 129 14.67 -19.27 18.44
N ASP A 130 13.56 -18.57 18.16
CA ASP A 130 12.20 -19.10 18.19
C ASP A 130 11.66 -19.50 16.81
N LEU A 131 12.55 -19.60 15.81
CA LEU A 131 12.21 -20.03 14.45
C LEU A 131 13.11 -21.19 14.01
N SER A 132 12.50 -22.37 13.84
CA SER A 132 13.19 -23.53 13.30
C SER A 132 13.41 -23.39 11.79
N GLN A 133 14.49 -23.98 11.26
CA GLN A 133 14.73 -24.05 9.82
C GLN A 133 13.53 -24.70 9.09
N LYS A 134 12.97 -25.77 9.67
CA LYS A 134 11.82 -26.47 9.09
C LYS A 134 10.60 -25.55 8.98
N ASP A 135 10.28 -24.79 10.02
CA ASP A 135 9.15 -23.86 10.02
C ASP A 135 9.31 -22.82 8.91
N LEU A 136 10.48 -22.18 8.83
CA LEU A 136 10.75 -21.15 7.83
C LEU A 136 10.73 -21.69 6.40
N LEU A 137 11.35 -22.85 6.15
CA LEU A 137 11.35 -23.48 4.84
C LEU A 137 9.96 -24.04 4.45
N SER A 138 9.11 -24.34 5.43
CA SER A 138 7.72 -24.74 5.15
C SER A 138 6.80 -23.55 4.85
N PHE A 139 7.17 -22.34 5.26
CA PHE A 139 6.34 -21.14 5.15
C PHE A 139 6.17 -20.70 3.69
N PRO A 140 4.93 -20.70 3.14
CA PRO A 140 4.68 -20.41 1.73
C PRO A 140 5.24 -19.07 1.26
N ALA A 141 5.02 -17.99 2.04
CA ALA A 141 5.50 -16.66 1.71
C ALA A 141 7.03 -16.60 1.55
N PHE A 142 7.78 -17.26 2.45
CA PHE A 142 9.23 -17.33 2.34
C PHE A 142 9.69 -18.10 1.08
N LYS A 143 9.09 -19.26 0.81
CA LYS A 143 9.38 -20.05 -0.40
C LYS A 143 9.14 -19.26 -1.67
N ILE A 144 7.96 -18.64 -1.78
CA ILE A 144 7.56 -17.86 -2.95
C ILE A 144 8.50 -16.67 -3.14
N TRP A 145 8.77 -15.91 -2.07
CA TRP A 145 9.65 -14.74 -2.12
C TRP A 145 11.07 -15.10 -2.55
N VAL A 146 11.71 -16.11 -1.93
CA VAL A 146 13.08 -16.54 -2.32
C VAL A 146 13.11 -16.99 -3.78
N ALA A 147 12.17 -17.83 -4.20
CA ALA A 147 12.15 -18.35 -5.57
C ALA A 147 11.94 -17.24 -6.60
N THR A 148 11.02 -16.31 -6.32
CA THR A 148 10.72 -15.18 -7.21
C THR A 148 11.91 -14.23 -7.32
N LEU A 149 12.54 -13.90 -6.18
CA LEU A 149 13.71 -13.03 -6.16
C LEU A 149 14.90 -13.67 -6.89
N GLN A 150 15.17 -14.95 -6.67
CA GLN A 150 16.25 -15.65 -7.37
C GLN A 150 16.04 -15.68 -8.89
N GLN A 151 14.81 -15.92 -9.35
CA GLN A 151 14.48 -15.85 -10.77
C GLN A 151 14.68 -14.44 -11.32
N SER A 152 14.26 -13.41 -10.58
CA SER A 152 14.47 -12.01 -10.99
C SER A 152 15.95 -11.66 -11.07
N LEU A 153 16.75 -12.04 -10.06
CA LEU A 153 18.20 -11.81 -10.06
C LEU A 153 18.91 -12.55 -11.21
N ALA A 154 18.46 -13.75 -11.58
CA ALA A 154 19.04 -14.51 -12.69
C ALA A 154 18.85 -13.82 -14.07
N ARG A 155 17.86 -12.91 -14.20
CA ARG A 155 17.64 -12.16 -15.45
C ARG A 155 18.79 -11.21 -15.80
N GLN A 156 19.58 -10.81 -14.81
CA GLN A 156 20.76 -9.97 -15.00
C GLN A 156 21.84 -10.65 -15.86
N GLN A 157 21.76 -11.97 -16.05
CA GLN A 157 22.65 -12.69 -16.98
C GLN A 157 22.38 -12.33 -18.46
N HIS A 158 21.22 -11.74 -18.77
CA HIS A 158 20.92 -11.32 -20.13
C HIS A 158 21.66 -10.00 -20.47
N PRO A 159 22.37 -9.90 -21.60
CA PRO A 159 23.17 -8.72 -21.94
C PRO A 159 22.41 -7.39 -22.04
N SER A 160 21.09 -7.44 -22.26
CA SER A 160 20.25 -6.25 -22.32
C SER A 160 19.68 -5.82 -20.97
N HIS A 161 19.98 -6.54 -19.89
CA HIS A 161 19.47 -6.21 -18.57
C HIS A 161 20.25 -5.01 -18.00
N GLU A 162 19.57 -4.05 -17.38
CA GLU A 162 20.18 -2.81 -16.83
C GLU A 162 21.39 -3.11 -15.92
N PHE A 163 21.28 -4.14 -15.09
CA PHE A 163 22.33 -4.56 -14.17
C PHE A 163 23.24 -5.69 -14.69
N HIS A 164 23.35 -5.88 -16.01
CA HIS A 164 24.16 -6.96 -16.59
C HIS A 164 25.65 -6.84 -16.25
N ASP A 165 26.21 -5.64 -16.39
CA ASP A 165 27.65 -5.39 -16.24
C ASP A 165 28.13 -5.60 -14.80
N ASP A 166 27.27 -5.37 -13.80
CA ASP A 166 27.55 -5.64 -12.39
C ASP A 166 26.28 -6.16 -11.66
N PRO A 167 26.00 -7.47 -11.73
CA PRO A 167 24.75 -8.04 -11.25
C PRO A 167 24.65 -8.05 -9.73
N TYR A 168 23.47 -7.70 -9.23
CA TYR A 168 23.12 -7.86 -7.84
C TYR A 168 22.96 -9.33 -7.47
N VAL A 169 23.40 -9.68 -6.26
CA VAL A 169 23.28 -11.04 -5.71
C VAL A 169 22.68 -10.97 -4.31
N LEU A 170 21.78 -11.91 -4.00
CA LEU A 170 21.30 -12.13 -2.64
C LEU A 170 22.38 -12.88 -1.84
N ARG A 171 23.09 -12.15 -0.98
CA ARG A 171 24.24 -12.68 -0.23
C ARG A 171 23.84 -13.37 1.07
N LYS A 172 22.82 -12.84 1.74
CA LYS A 172 22.42 -13.27 3.09
C LYS A 172 21.00 -12.85 3.42
N ILE A 173 20.34 -13.61 4.29
CA ILE A 173 19.08 -13.25 4.92
C ILE A 173 19.26 -13.22 6.45
N ASP A 174 18.86 -12.12 7.09
CA ASP A 174 18.76 -12.02 8.55
C ASP A 174 17.27 -11.96 8.94
N ILE A 175 16.78 -12.99 9.64
CA ILE A 175 15.44 -12.96 10.24
C ILE A 175 15.49 -12.06 11.47
N GLN A 176 14.53 -11.12 11.56
CA GLN A 176 14.49 -10.11 12.62
C GLN A 176 13.38 -10.39 13.64
N ALA A 177 12.20 -10.81 13.17
CA ALA A 177 11.06 -11.11 14.02
C ALA A 177 10.08 -12.04 13.31
N VAL A 178 9.24 -12.72 14.09
CA VAL A 178 8.12 -13.52 13.58
C VAL A 178 6.89 -13.32 14.44
N ASP A 179 5.72 -13.40 13.80
CA ASP A 179 4.45 -13.56 14.49
C ASP A 179 3.92 -14.97 14.25
N ARG A 180 3.37 -15.58 15.30
CA ARG A 180 2.74 -16.89 15.24
C ARG A 180 1.27 -16.77 15.56
N PHE A 181 0.45 -17.48 14.79
CA PHE A 181 -1.00 -17.55 14.99
C PHE A 181 -1.37 -18.85 15.70
N GLY A 182 -2.69 -19.07 15.91
CA GLY A 182 -3.21 -20.22 16.64
C GLY A 182 -2.57 -21.55 16.21
N GLY A 183 -2.35 -22.44 17.19
CA GLY A 183 -1.63 -23.70 16.96
C GLY A 183 -0.13 -23.54 16.71
N ASN A 184 0.47 -22.39 17.09
CA ASN A 184 1.88 -22.06 16.90
C ASN A 184 2.32 -21.98 15.42
N ARG A 185 1.36 -21.83 14.51
CA ARG A 185 1.59 -21.72 13.06
C ARG A 185 2.32 -20.41 12.76
N LEU A 186 3.37 -20.46 11.94
CA LEU A 186 4.08 -19.27 11.49
C LEU A 186 3.15 -18.41 10.63
N GLY A 187 2.98 -17.14 11.04
CA GLY A 187 2.06 -16.21 10.42
C GLY A 187 2.79 -15.15 9.60
N PHE A 188 3.63 -14.36 10.27
CA PHE A 188 4.41 -13.29 9.62
C PHE A 188 5.90 -13.45 9.90
N VAL A 189 6.73 -12.99 8.96
CA VAL A 189 8.20 -12.97 9.10
C VAL A 189 8.74 -11.60 8.69
N LYS A 190 9.42 -10.92 9.60
CA LYS A 190 10.23 -9.73 9.28
C LYS A 190 11.66 -10.17 9.03
N LEU A 191 12.23 -9.78 7.90
CA LEU A 191 13.62 -10.07 7.56
C LEU A 191 14.34 -8.87 6.93
N LYS A 192 15.67 -8.95 6.94
CA LYS A 192 16.56 -8.12 6.15
C LYS A 192 17.33 -8.99 5.16
N ALA A 193 17.15 -8.72 3.88
CA ALA A 193 17.94 -9.28 2.80
C ALA A 193 19.18 -8.41 2.54
N ASP A 194 20.33 -9.04 2.35
CA ASP A 194 21.53 -8.40 1.85
C ASP A 194 21.63 -8.66 0.35
N VAL A 195 21.30 -7.63 -0.44
CA VAL A 195 21.36 -7.67 -1.90
C VAL A 195 22.35 -6.62 -2.35
N SER A 196 23.45 -7.06 -2.94
CA SER A 196 24.53 -6.18 -3.38
C SER A 196 25.28 -6.73 -4.59
N ASN A 197 25.90 -5.84 -5.36
CA ASN A 197 26.70 -6.17 -6.55
C ASN A 197 28.21 -6.21 -6.22
N GLY A 198 29.06 -6.42 -7.23
CA GLY A 198 30.51 -6.55 -7.09
C GLY A 198 31.19 -5.26 -6.63
N GLN A 199 30.62 -4.09 -6.96
CA GLN A 199 31.12 -2.78 -6.52
C GLN A 199 30.68 -2.38 -5.10
N GLY A 200 29.87 -3.21 -4.43
CA GLY A 200 29.39 -2.95 -3.07
C GLY A 200 28.19 -2.02 -2.99
N GLU A 201 27.52 -1.73 -4.12
CA GLU A 201 26.21 -1.07 -4.11
C GLU A 201 25.16 -2.02 -3.52
N THR A 202 24.17 -1.48 -2.82
CA THR A 202 23.15 -2.26 -2.10
C THR A 202 21.75 -1.85 -2.49
N LEU A 203 20.84 -2.83 -2.60
CA LEU A 203 19.41 -2.59 -2.73
C LEU A 203 18.70 -2.63 -1.35
N PRO A 204 17.61 -1.87 -1.16
CA PRO A 204 16.80 -1.99 0.05
C PRO A 204 16.26 -3.41 0.25
N GLY A 205 16.65 -4.05 1.36
CA GLY A 205 16.26 -5.43 1.66
C GLY A 205 15.35 -5.59 2.88
N SER A 206 14.65 -4.56 3.31
CA SER A 206 13.73 -4.64 4.46
C SER A 206 12.40 -5.27 4.02
N VAL A 207 12.15 -6.53 4.38
CA VAL A 207 10.98 -7.29 3.88
C VAL A 207 10.08 -7.72 5.02
N PHE A 208 8.78 -7.57 4.84
CA PHE A 208 7.73 -8.14 5.68
C PHE A 208 6.99 -9.21 4.88
N LEU A 209 7.20 -10.47 5.25
CA LEU A 209 6.54 -11.60 4.63
C LEU A 209 5.23 -11.88 5.35
N ARG A 210 4.14 -11.70 4.62
CA ARG A 210 2.77 -12.03 5.04
C ARG A 210 2.05 -12.96 4.08
N GLY A 211 2.57 -13.14 2.87
CA GLY A 211 1.97 -13.98 1.84
C GLY A 211 0.82 -13.32 1.09
N GLY A 212 0.25 -14.08 0.15
CA GLY A 212 -0.83 -13.60 -0.70
C GLY A 212 -2.19 -13.58 -0.01
N SER A 213 -3.05 -12.69 -0.50
CA SER A 213 -4.46 -12.57 -0.14
C SER A 213 -5.31 -12.52 -1.42
N VAL A 214 -6.63 -12.46 -1.30
CA VAL A 214 -7.56 -12.25 -2.42
C VAL A 214 -8.47 -11.06 -2.09
N GLY A 215 -8.92 -10.33 -3.12
CA GLY A 215 -9.90 -9.26 -2.98
C GLY A 215 -11.06 -9.44 -3.93
N MET A 216 -12.27 -9.04 -3.51
CA MET A 216 -13.50 -9.34 -4.25
C MET A 216 -14.33 -8.06 -4.49
N LEU A 217 -14.47 -7.68 -5.75
CA LEU A 217 -15.46 -6.69 -6.17
C LEU A 217 -16.82 -7.38 -6.34
N LEU A 218 -17.72 -7.15 -5.40
CA LEU A 218 -19.07 -7.70 -5.41
C LEU A 218 -20.06 -6.68 -5.96
N ILE A 219 -20.53 -6.88 -7.18
CA ILE A 219 -21.56 -6.06 -7.80
C ILE A 219 -22.93 -6.71 -7.58
N LEU A 220 -23.84 -5.96 -6.99
CA LEU A 220 -25.22 -6.38 -6.74
C LEU A 220 -26.17 -5.62 -7.66
N GLN A 221 -27.00 -6.36 -8.38
CA GLN A 221 -27.98 -5.79 -9.30
C GLN A 221 -29.40 -6.20 -8.87
N PRO A 222 -30.29 -5.23 -8.58
CA PRO A 222 -31.70 -5.50 -8.37
C PRO A 222 -32.32 -6.22 -9.58
N ASN A 223 -33.06 -7.31 -9.34
CA ASN A 223 -33.75 -8.07 -10.39
C ASN A 223 -35.28 -7.87 -10.40
N ASP A 224 -35.81 -7.16 -9.41
CA ASP A 224 -37.23 -6.89 -9.17
C ASP A 224 -37.64 -5.46 -9.57
N ILE A 225 -36.73 -4.69 -10.16
CA ILE A 225 -36.95 -3.32 -10.62
C ILE A 225 -36.62 -3.23 -12.11
N PRO A 226 -37.47 -2.59 -12.94
CA PRO A 226 -37.20 -2.41 -14.36
C PRO A 226 -35.83 -1.77 -14.58
N THR A 227 -34.93 -2.53 -15.20
CA THR A 227 -33.58 -2.07 -15.51
C THR A 227 -33.69 -1.07 -16.66
N THR A 228 -33.46 0.21 -16.36
CA THR A 228 -33.66 1.29 -17.36
C THR A 228 -32.49 1.45 -18.35
N SER A 229 -31.42 0.65 -18.25
CA SER A 229 -30.31 0.67 -19.22
C SER A 229 -29.30 -0.47 -18.99
N THR A 230 -28.43 -0.70 -19.98
CA THR A 230 -27.17 -1.46 -19.89
C THR A 230 -26.06 -0.73 -19.09
N SER A 231 -26.38 0.40 -18.45
CA SER A 231 -25.41 1.21 -17.71
C SER A 231 -25.22 0.69 -16.28
N ASP A 232 -24.15 1.14 -15.61
CA ASP A 232 -23.91 0.82 -14.19
C ASP A 232 -24.89 1.49 -13.23
N LYS A 233 -25.86 2.25 -13.75
CA LYS A 233 -26.85 2.98 -12.95
C LYS A 233 -27.76 2.00 -12.21
N GLY A 234 -27.80 2.11 -10.89
CA GLY A 234 -28.57 1.22 -10.01
C GLY A 234 -27.85 -0.07 -9.61
N LYS A 235 -26.62 -0.30 -10.10
CA LYS A 235 -25.74 -1.34 -9.54
C LYS A 235 -25.17 -0.85 -8.22
N LYS A 236 -25.19 -1.71 -7.21
CA LYS A 236 -24.61 -1.46 -5.89
C LYS A 236 -23.36 -2.35 -5.70
N THR A 237 -22.53 -2.00 -4.73
CA THR A 237 -21.39 -2.82 -4.32
C THR A 237 -21.28 -2.87 -2.80
N ILE A 238 -20.61 -3.89 -2.29
CA ILE A 238 -20.35 -4.08 -0.86
C ILE A 238 -18.92 -3.63 -0.52
N LEU A 239 -18.81 -2.86 0.56
CA LEU A 239 -17.59 -2.64 1.31
C LEU A 239 -17.71 -3.32 2.68
N THR A 240 -16.59 -3.79 3.20
CA THR A 240 -16.42 -4.16 4.61
C THR A 240 -15.83 -2.97 5.35
N ILE A 241 -16.37 -2.68 6.53
CA ILE A 241 -15.83 -1.71 7.48
C ILE A 241 -15.22 -2.48 8.64
N GLN A 242 -13.90 -2.42 8.75
CA GLN A 242 -13.18 -3.18 9.76
C GLN A 242 -11.95 -2.46 10.35
N PRO A 243 -11.46 -2.87 11.53
CA PRO A 243 -10.23 -2.33 12.09
C PRO A 243 -9.00 -2.71 11.24
N ARG A 244 -8.21 -1.71 10.88
CA ARG A 244 -6.88 -1.85 10.29
C ARG A 244 -5.88 -1.15 11.19
N ILE A 245 -5.43 -1.86 12.22
CA ILE A 245 -4.43 -1.36 13.18
C ILE A 245 -3.14 -0.89 12.49
N PRO A 246 -2.60 -1.57 11.46
CA PRO A 246 -1.43 -1.07 10.73
C PRO A 246 -1.66 0.30 10.06
N ALA A 247 -2.90 0.63 9.70
CA ALA A 247 -3.29 1.92 9.15
C ALA A 247 -3.77 2.92 10.21
N GLY A 248 -3.77 2.55 11.50
CA GLY A 248 -4.27 3.37 12.59
C GLY A 248 -5.78 3.61 12.56
N SER A 249 -6.56 2.74 11.90
CA SER A 249 -8.01 2.90 11.73
C SER A 249 -8.79 1.79 12.43
N LEU A 250 -9.93 2.14 13.03
CA LEU A 250 -10.89 1.16 13.59
C LEU A 250 -12.12 0.96 12.70
N SER A 251 -12.23 1.72 11.62
CA SER A 251 -13.38 1.72 10.71
C SER A 251 -12.90 1.99 9.28
N PHE A 252 -12.06 1.11 8.76
CA PHE A 252 -11.47 1.24 7.43
C PHE A 252 -12.40 0.65 6.38
N PRO A 253 -12.85 1.43 5.37
CA PRO A 253 -13.66 0.93 4.27
C PRO A 253 -12.78 0.26 3.21
N GLU A 254 -13.14 -0.94 2.80
CA GLU A 254 -12.43 -1.71 1.77
C GLU A 254 -13.35 -2.75 1.14
N ILE A 255 -13.02 -3.25 -0.04
CA ILE A 255 -13.69 -4.44 -0.58
C ILE A 255 -13.41 -5.68 0.29
N PRO A 256 -14.34 -6.65 0.33
CA PRO A 256 -14.11 -7.94 0.96
C PRO A 256 -12.79 -8.58 0.52
N ALA A 257 -12.04 -9.17 1.46
CA ALA A 257 -10.72 -9.72 1.20
C ALA A 257 -10.29 -10.73 2.25
N GLY A 258 -9.60 -11.79 1.80
CA GLY A 258 -9.20 -12.90 2.66
C GLY A 258 -7.77 -13.38 2.40
N MET A 259 -7.19 -14.07 3.38
CA MET A 259 -5.85 -14.64 3.21
C MET A 259 -5.94 -15.95 2.42
N LEU A 260 -4.95 -16.22 1.58
CA LEU A 260 -4.87 -17.52 0.92
C LEU A 260 -4.60 -18.63 1.93
N ASP A 261 -5.35 -19.72 1.83
CA ASP A 261 -5.08 -20.94 2.58
C ASP A 261 -4.17 -21.90 1.82
N ASP A 262 -3.61 -22.88 2.53
CA ASP A 262 -2.69 -23.87 1.95
C ASP A 262 -3.42 -24.93 1.07
N SER A 263 -4.74 -24.78 0.81
CA SER A 263 -5.62 -25.90 0.43
C SER A 263 -6.49 -25.71 -0.82
N GLY A 264 -6.41 -24.61 -1.57
CA GLY A 264 -7.35 -24.36 -2.67
C GLY A 264 -6.85 -23.58 -3.89
N THR A 265 -7.73 -23.47 -4.90
CA THR A 265 -7.60 -22.49 -5.99
C THR A 265 -7.93 -21.09 -5.45
N PHE A 266 -7.36 -20.03 -6.03
CA PHE A 266 -7.64 -18.65 -5.62
C PHE A 266 -9.15 -18.32 -5.62
N ALA A 267 -9.90 -18.85 -6.58
CA ALA A 267 -11.36 -18.71 -6.64
C ALA A 267 -12.08 -19.42 -5.49
N GLY A 268 -11.61 -20.60 -5.06
CA GLY A 268 -12.15 -21.31 -3.90
C GLY A 268 -11.99 -20.54 -2.60
N SER A 269 -10.79 -19.98 -2.37
CA SER A 269 -10.56 -19.10 -1.22
C SER A 269 -11.43 -17.84 -1.30
N ALA A 270 -11.51 -17.18 -2.46
CA ALA A 270 -12.36 -15.98 -2.63
C ALA A 270 -13.85 -16.26 -2.37
N ALA A 271 -14.39 -17.38 -2.86
CA ALA A 271 -15.79 -17.77 -2.63
C ALA A 271 -16.09 -17.98 -1.13
N LYS A 272 -15.21 -18.68 -0.43
CA LYS A 272 -15.31 -18.91 1.02
C LYS A 272 -15.26 -17.60 1.80
N GLU A 273 -14.33 -16.72 1.45
CA GLU A 273 -14.15 -15.41 2.11
C GLU A 273 -15.36 -14.49 1.88
N ILE A 274 -15.97 -14.51 0.69
CA ILE A 274 -17.23 -13.80 0.44
C ILE A 274 -18.32 -14.29 1.39
N GLN A 275 -18.46 -15.61 1.54
CA GLN A 275 -19.47 -16.17 2.44
C GLN A 275 -19.21 -15.79 3.89
N GLU A 276 -17.97 -15.85 4.37
CA GLU A 276 -17.60 -15.51 5.75
C GLU A 276 -17.79 -14.01 6.05
N GLU A 277 -17.39 -13.13 5.12
CA GLU A 277 -17.43 -11.69 5.34
C GLU A 277 -18.79 -11.05 5.00
N THR A 278 -19.57 -11.61 4.08
CA THR A 278 -20.84 -10.99 3.64
C THR A 278 -22.08 -11.83 3.94
N GLY A 279 -21.91 -13.15 4.10
CA GLY A 279 -23.01 -14.11 4.18
C GLY A 279 -23.66 -14.43 2.84
N LEU A 280 -23.11 -13.95 1.73
CA LEU A 280 -23.57 -14.33 0.38
C LEU A 280 -22.92 -15.65 -0.04
N LEU A 281 -23.73 -16.57 -0.54
CA LEU A 281 -23.23 -17.79 -1.17
C LEU A 281 -22.79 -17.44 -2.59
N VAL A 282 -21.53 -17.73 -2.92
CA VAL A 282 -20.96 -17.53 -4.26
C VAL A 282 -20.21 -18.79 -4.64
N GLU A 283 -20.55 -19.35 -5.81
CA GLU A 283 -19.84 -20.48 -6.38
C GLU A 283 -18.55 -20.02 -7.06
N GLN A 284 -17.53 -20.89 -7.10
CA GLN A 284 -16.24 -20.53 -7.74
C GLN A 284 -16.41 -20.15 -9.22
N SER A 285 -17.38 -20.75 -9.92
CA SER A 285 -17.68 -20.45 -11.32
C SER A 285 -18.32 -19.08 -11.54
N GLU A 286 -18.82 -18.43 -10.48
CA GLU A 286 -19.36 -17.06 -10.54
C GLU A 286 -18.26 -16.00 -10.41
N LEU A 287 -17.01 -16.40 -10.16
CA LEU A 287 -15.87 -15.51 -9.95
C LEU A 287 -15.04 -15.34 -11.21
N ILE A 288 -14.82 -14.09 -11.60
CA ILE A 288 -13.96 -13.71 -12.71
C ILE A 288 -12.66 -13.13 -12.15
N ASP A 289 -11.52 -13.76 -12.45
CA ASP A 289 -10.19 -13.24 -12.08
C ASP A 289 -9.82 -12.05 -12.99
N MET A 290 -10.10 -10.82 -12.52
CA MET A 290 -9.83 -9.60 -13.29
C MET A 290 -8.34 -9.37 -13.47
N THR A 291 -7.51 -9.76 -12.50
CA THR A 291 -6.05 -9.63 -12.58
C THR A 291 -5.47 -10.50 -13.69
N ALA A 292 -5.91 -11.76 -13.79
CA ALA A 292 -5.50 -12.65 -14.87
C ALA A 292 -6.02 -12.19 -16.23
N LEU A 293 -7.26 -11.70 -16.33
CA LEU A 293 -7.82 -11.17 -17.57
C LEU A 293 -7.06 -9.93 -18.06
N ALA A 294 -6.71 -9.01 -17.16
CA ALA A 294 -5.99 -7.80 -17.52
C ALA A 294 -4.57 -8.11 -18.03
N LEU A 295 -3.87 -9.06 -17.42
CA LEU A 295 -2.55 -9.51 -17.89
C LEU A 295 -2.61 -10.16 -19.28
N GLN A 296 -3.68 -10.93 -19.56
CA GLN A 296 -3.91 -11.46 -20.91
C GLN A 296 -4.18 -10.36 -21.94
N ALA A 297 -4.91 -9.31 -21.56
CA ALA A 297 -5.20 -8.17 -22.43
C ALA A 297 -3.95 -7.31 -22.70
N GLY A 298 -3.11 -7.13 -21.68
CA GLY A 298 -1.92 -6.27 -21.73
C GLY A 298 -0.72 -6.83 -22.49
N GLN A 299 -0.81 -8.04 -23.07
CA GLN A 299 0.33 -8.80 -23.62
C GLN A 299 1.49 -8.85 -22.63
N GLU A 300 1.49 -9.82 -21.69
CA GLU A 300 2.61 -9.98 -20.76
C GLU A 300 3.94 -9.91 -21.50
N PRO A 301 4.78 -8.91 -21.19
CA PRO A 301 6.06 -8.80 -21.86
C PRO A 301 6.87 -10.07 -21.58
N ASP A 302 7.35 -10.72 -22.64
CA ASP A 302 8.17 -11.93 -22.55
C ASP A 302 9.60 -11.60 -22.09
N TYR A 303 9.72 -11.02 -20.90
CA TYR A 303 11.01 -10.74 -20.24
C TYR A 303 11.37 -11.80 -19.19
N GLY A 304 10.63 -12.92 -19.15
CA GLY A 304 10.87 -14.04 -18.24
C GLY A 304 10.57 -13.78 -16.77
N GLU A 305 9.90 -12.68 -16.43
CA GLU A 305 9.49 -12.35 -15.06
C GLU A 305 8.29 -13.21 -14.63
N ARG A 306 8.34 -13.79 -13.43
CA ARG A 306 7.32 -14.72 -12.92
C ARG A 306 6.71 -14.24 -11.62
N LEU A 307 6.18 -13.02 -11.63
CA LEU A 307 5.36 -12.52 -10.54
C LEU A 307 4.00 -13.23 -10.53
N GLN A 308 3.32 -13.15 -9.39
CA GLN A 308 1.95 -13.66 -9.28
C GLN A 308 1.02 -12.77 -10.09
N ARG A 309 -0.02 -13.36 -10.68
CA ARG A 309 -1.06 -12.63 -11.44
C ARG A 309 -1.98 -11.88 -10.50
N ALA A 310 -1.51 -10.73 -10.03
CA ALA A 310 -2.07 -10.06 -8.88
C ALA A 310 -1.65 -8.59 -8.83
N VAL A 311 -2.34 -7.79 -8.03
CA VAL A 311 -1.85 -6.46 -7.67
C VAL A 311 -0.94 -6.55 -6.45
N TYR A 312 0.10 -5.71 -6.41
CA TYR A 312 1.03 -5.60 -5.29
C TYR A 312 0.80 -4.27 -4.56
N PRO A 313 0.18 -4.26 -3.37
CA PRO A 313 -0.22 -3.01 -2.71
C PRO A 313 0.96 -2.17 -2.21
N SER A 314 2.04 -2.82 -1.78
CA SER A 314 3.22 -2.15 -1.21
C SER A 314 4.50 -2.96 -1.45
N PRO A 315 4.94 -3.12 -2.73
CA PRO A 315 6.07 -3.98 -3.09
C PRO A 315 7.43 -3.47 -2.57
N GLY A 316 7.49 -2.24 -2.03
CA GLY A 316 8.69 -1.69 -1.40
C GLY A 316 9.01 -2.26 -0.01
N GLY A 317 8.11 -3.04 0.59
CA GLY A 317 8.33 -3.60 1.93
C GLY A 317 7.51 -4.84 2.31
N SER A 318 6.56 -5.25 1.48
CA SER A 318 5.70 -6.43 1.69
C SER A 318 5.76 -7.35 0.48
N ASP A 319 5.71 -8.67 0.70
CA ASP A 319 5.57 -9.67 -0.36
C ASP A 319 4.10 -9.86 -0.81
N GLU A 320 3.15 -9.20 -0.14
CA GLU A 320 1.73 -9.37 -0.42
C GLU A 320 1.41 -9.10 -1.89
N PHE A 321 0.71 -10.07 -2.47
CA PHE A 321 0.06 -9.99 -3.75
C PHE A 321 -1.43 -10.32 -3.57
N ILE A 322 -2.28 -9.65 -4.33
CA ILE A 322 -3.74 -9.76 -4.24
C ILE A 322 -4.33 -9.99 -5.63
N PRO A 323 -4.70 -11.22 -6.02
CA PRO A 323 -5.58 -11.44 -7.14
C PRO A 323 -6.94 -10.81 -6.85
N LEU A 324 -7.51 -10.13 -7.84
CA LEU A 324 -8.77 -9.40 -7.70
C LEU A 324 -9.87 -10.07 -8.52
N PHE A 325 -10.91 -10.50 -7.83
CA PHE A 325 -12.05 -11.19 -8.42
C PHE A 325 -13.24 -10.26 -8.56
N LEU A 326 -14.01 -10.46 -9.62
CA LEU A 326 -15.33 -9.87 -9.82
C LEU A 326 -16.40 -10.95 -9.60
N CYS A 327 -17.43 -10.60 -8.85
CA CYS A 327 -18.69 -11.35 -8.77
C CYS A 327 -19.84 -10.40 -9.07
N GLN A 328 -20.76 -10.81 -9.94
CA GLN A 328 -21.99 -10.06 -10.24
C GLN A 328 -23.20 -10.90 -9.84
N LYS A 329 -23.96 -10.47 -8.81
CA LYS A 329 -25.18 -11.15 -8.38
C LYS A 329 -26.43 -10.35 -8.74
N GLN A 330 -27.44 -11.07 -9.19
CA GLN A 330 -28.80 -10.55 -9.29
C GLN A 330 -29.62 -11.01 -8.09
N MET A 331 -30.27 -10.08 -7.40
CA MET A 331 -31.07 -10.38 -6.20
C MET A 331 -32.10 -9.26 -5.94
N PRO A 332 -33.17 -9.51 -5.17
CA PRO A 332 -34.18 -8.49 -4.87
C PRO A 332 -33.58 -7.26 -4.18
N LEU A 333 -34.07 -6.05 -4.50
CA LEU A 333 -33.56 -4.81 -3.89
C LEU A 333 -33.63 -4.87 -2.36
N ALA A 334 -34.72 -5.40 -1.81
CA ALA A 334 -34.91 -5.53 -0.37
C ALA A 334 -33.82 -6.37 0.31
N GLU A 335 -33.34 -7.43 -0.36
CA GLU A 335 -32.23 -8.24 0.15
C GLU A 335 -30.89 -7.51 0.08
N ILE A 336 -30.67 -6.70 -0.97
CA ILE A 336 -29.47 -5.85 -1.08
C ILE A 336 -29.45 -4.83 0.05
N GLU A 337 -30.59 -4.19 0.32
CA GLU A 337 -30.72 -3.19 1.39
C GLU A 337 -30.57 -3.82 2.78
N ALA A 338 -31.01 -5.06 2.96
CA ALA A 338 -30.82 -5.79 4.21
C ALA A 338 -29.34 -6.11 4.53
N LEU A 339 -28.42 -6.01 3.56
CA LEU A 339 -26.98 -6.14 3.81
C LEU A 339 -26.40 -4.91 4.51
N GLN A 340 -27.02 -3.73 4.37
CA GLN A 340 -26.50 -2.50 4.95
C GLN A 340 -26.40 -2.60 6.48
N GLY A 341 -25.20 -2.35 7.03
CA GLY A 341 -24.97 -2.38 8.48
C GLY A 341 -24.95 -3.78 9.10
N LYS A 342 -25.08 -4.84 8.30
CA LYS A 342 -25.02 -6.23 8.78
C LYS A 342 -23.67 -6.50 9.43
N LEU A 343 -23.71 -7.13 10.61
CA LEU A 343 -22.53 -7.53 11.36
C LEU A 343 -22.11 -8.94 10.93
N THR A 344 -20.87 -9.09 10.48
CA THR A 344 -20.34 -10.32 9.89
C THR A 344 -18.91 -10.61 10.38
N GLY A 345 -18.26 -11.61 9.79
CA GLY A 345 -16.93 -12.10 10.20
C GLY A 345 -16.97 -12.98 11.46
N LEU A 346 -15.84 -13.62 11.78
CA LEU A 346 -15.71 -14.43 12.98
C LEU A 346 -15.50 -13.51 14.20
N ARG A 347 -16.56 -12.83 14.64
CA ARG A 347 -16.52 -11.85 15.74
C ARG A 347 -15.93 -12.40 17.04
N GLY A 348 -16.19 -13.67 17.33
CA GLY A 348 -15.60 -14.39 18.48
C GLY A 348 -14.09 -14.61 18.39
N LYS A 349 -13.50 -14.49 17.19
CA LYS A 349 -12.07 -14.57 16.91
C LYS A 349 -11.42 -13.20 16.65
N GLY A 350 -12.16 -12.11 16.86
CA GLY A 350 -11.65 -10.73 16.75
C GLY A 350 -11.93 -10.05 15.41
N GLU A 351 -12.54 -10.74 14.44
CA GLU A 351 -12.95 -10.15 13.16
C GLU A 351 -14.27 -9.39 13.31
N LYS A 352 -14.18 -8.07 13.45
CA LYS A 352 -15.33 -7.19 13.61
C LYS A 352 -15.64 -6.49 12.30
N ILE A 353 -16.47 -7.15 11.49
CA ILE A 353 -16.85 -6.64 10.17
C ILE A 353 -18.27 -6.05 10.23
N THR A 354 -18.44 -4.91 9.57
CA THR A 354 -19.75 -4.31 9.29
C THR A 354 -19.86 -4.05 7.80
N LEU A 355 -20.93 -4.50 7.17
CA LEU A 355 -21.15 -4.27 5.75
C LEU A 355 -21.63 -2.83 5.49
N LYS A 356 -21.10 -2.23 4.42
CA LYS A 356 -21.57 -0.95 3.86
C LYS A 356 -21.88 -1.16 2.38
N VAL A 357 -23.14 -0.98 2.00
CA VAL A 357 -23.59 -1.00 0.62
C VAL A 357 -23.50 0.41 0.06
N VAL A 358 -22.90 0.56 -1.13
CA VAL A 358 -22.76 1.85 -1.82
C VAL A 358 -23.15 1.71 -3.28
N GLU A 359 -23.49 2.83 -3.92
CA GLU A 359 -23.64 2.86 -5.37
C GLU A 359 -22.30 2.51 -6.04
N LEU A 360 -22.34 1.66 -7.08
CA LEU A 360 -21.12 1.21 -7.75
C LEU A 360 -20.29 2.40 -8.28
N GLY A 361 -20.96 3.44 -8.82
CA GLY A 361 -20.30 4.65 -9.31
C GLY A 361 -19.61 5.51 -8.22
N ASP A 362 -19.92 5.27 -6.95
CA ASP A 362 -19.32 5.97 -5.80
C ASP A 362 -18.24 5.14 -5.09
N LEU A 363 -18.01 3.89 -5.52
CA LEU A 363 -17.02 2.99 -4.92
C LEU A 363 -15.64 3.64 -4.76
N TRP A 364 -15.14 4.29 -5.81
CA TRP A 364 -13.83 4.93 -5.80
C TRP A 364 -13.71 6.11 -4.82
N LYS A 365 -14.83 6.75 -4.46
CA LYS A 365 -14.88 7.84 -3.48
C LYS A 365 -14.91 7.26 -2.06
N GLU A 366 -15.71 6.23 -1.88
CA GLU A 366 -15.96 5.59 -0.59
C GLU A 366 -14.79 4.71 -0.12
N GLY A 367 -14.13 4.03 -1.07
CA GLY A 367 -12.97 3.17 -0.84
C GLY A 367 -11.63 3.82 -1.19
N ILE A 368 -11.57 5.15 -1.33
CA ILE A 368 -10.39 5.87 -1.85
C ILE A 368 -9.09 5.59 -1.07
N ARG A 369 -9.18 5.22 0.21
CA ARG A 369 -8.03 4.95 1.06
C ARG A 369 -7.48 3.54 0.90
N ASP A 370 -8.23 2.65 0.25
CA ASP A 370 -7.86 1.26 0.10
C ASP A 370 -7.34 0.95 -1.31
N GLY A 371 -6.07 0.60 -1.41
CA GLY A 371 -5.39 0.39 -2.69
C GLY A 371 -6.02 -0.72 -3.52
N LYS A 372 -6.42 -1.85 -2.91
CA LYS A 372 -7.05 -2.96 -3.63
C LYS A 372 -8.45 -2.60 -4.12
N THR A 373 -9.21 -1.79 -3.37
CA THR A 373 -10.51 -1.28 -3.82
C THR A 373 -10.37 -0.43 -5.08
N LEU A 374 -9.42 0.52 -5.09
CA LEU A 374 -9.16 1.35 -6.27
C LEU A 374 -8.63 0.53 -7.45
N ALA A 375 -7.76 -0.45 -7.19
CA ALA A 375 -7.28 -1.34 -8.24
C ALA A 375 -8.41 -2.19 -8.84
N ALA A 376 -9.28 -2.77 -8.01
CA ALA A 376 -10.42 -3.55 -8.48
C ALA A 376 -11.39 -2.69 -9.31
N TRP A 377 -11.66 -1.47 -8.87
CA TRP A 377 -12.44 -0.49 -9.62
C TRP A 377 -11.80 -0.17 -10.98
N ALA A 378 -10.50 0.10 -11.03
CA ALA A 378 -9.80 0.40 -12.27
C ALA A 378 -9.80 -0.79 -13.24
N LEU A 379 -9.55 -2.01 -12.74
CA LEU A 379 -9.61 -3.23 -13.55
C LEU A 379 -11.02 -3.46 -14.11
N TYR A 380 -12.06 -3.30 -13.29
CA TYR A 380 -13.45 -3.40 -13.73
C TYR A 380 -13.74 -2.40 -14.86
N GLN A 381 -13.40 -1.13 -14.67
CA GLN A 381 -13.65 -0.08 -15.66
C GLN A 381 -12.87 -0.33 -16.96
N GLY A 382 -11.60 -0.75 -16.87
CA GLY A 382 -10.75 -1.04 -18.03
C GLY A 382 -11.25 -2.26 -18.82
N LEU A 383 -11.42 -3.40 -18.15
CA LEU A 383 -11.90 -4.63 -18.78
C LEU A 383 -13.29 -4.46 -19.39
N LYS A 384 -14.19 -3.75 -18.71
CA LYS A 384 -15.51 -3.42 -19.25
C LYS A 384 -15.41 -2.51 -20.46
N GLY A 385 -14.55 -1.49 -20.42
CA GLY A 385 -14.30 -0.57 -21.54
C GLY A 385 -13.78 -1.29 -22.79
N GLU A 386 -13.06 -2.40 -22.61
CA GLU A 386 -12.59 -3.27 -23.68
C GLU A 386 -13.57 -4.41 -24.06
N GLY A 387 -14.74 -4.50 -23.41
CA GLY A 387 -15.73 -5.55 -23.66
C GLY A 387 -15.28 -6.95 -23.23
N LYS A 388 -14.39 -7.05 -22.24
CA LYS A 388 -13.88 -8.32 -21.70
C LYS A 388 -14.74 -8.91 -20.58
N ILE A 389 -15.62 -8.11 -19.98
CA ILE A 389 -16.55 -8.46 -18.90
C ILE A 389 -17.90 -7.76 -19.03
#